data_AF-A0A0W8G8X8-F1
#
_entry.id   AF-A0A0W8G8X8-F1
#
_cell.length_a   1.000
_cell.length_b   1.000
_cell.length_c   1.000
_cell.angle_alpha   90.00
_cell.angle_beta   90.00
_cell.angle_gamma   90.00
#
_symmetry.space_group_name_H-M   'P 1'
#
loop_
_entity.id
_entity.type
_entity.pdbx_description
1 polymer ?
#
loop_
_entity_poly.entity_id
_entity_poly.type
_entity_poly.pdbx_seq_one_letter_code
_entity_poly.pdbx_strand_id
1 'polypeptide(L)'
;MDAQHHVDAAAGTSGPGGHNGPGEPGEPSEPGRPDGTPGAAWDSLLRGLEEKVAGLVEKGLTRLGGELDKARRLEAEAAFAAGHPDFVELKTSGRLEALRRDNPLLDEVGAYFAAMLEREREAVAVRLEEAAATAEKRTLEGLRTRRLAATLGQGQGAAPDPGGDPELSEPGRFGGMNAVLAKRLAARRAAAGN
;
A
#
# COMPACT_ATOMS: atom_id res chain seq x y z
N MET A 1 -9.72 -21.65 -17.62
CA MET A 1 -9.98 -20.33 -18.25
C MET A 1 -8.67 -19.55 -18.20
N ASP A 2 -7.80 -20.01 -19.08
CA ASP A 2 -6.86 -19.32 -19.97
C ASP A 2 -6.18 -18.03 -19.50
N ALA A 3 -4.86 -18.18 -19.34
CA ALA A 3 -3.84 -17.15 -19.42
C ALA A 3 -3.64 -16.73 -20.89
N GLN A 4 -3.55 -15.43 -21.15
CA GLN A 4 -3.07 -14.91 -22.43
C GLN A 4 -1.99 -13.86 -22.20
N HIS A 5 -0.75 -14.35 -22.31
CA HIS A 5 0.42 -13.61 -22.75
C HIS A 5 0.17 -13.03 -24.16
N HIS A 6 0.47 -11.76 -24.37
CA HIS A 6 0.81 -11.26 -25.70
C HIS A 6 2.21 -10.65 -25.67
N VAL A 7 3.12 -11.39 -26.29
CA VAL A 7 4.46 -10.99 -26.68
C VAL A 7 4.36 -10.75 -28.18
N ASP A 8 4.44 -9.50 -28.62
CA ASP A 8 4.57 -9.19 -30.03
C ASP A 8 6.05 -9.04 -30.39
N ALA A 9 6.57 -10.13 -30.93
CA ALA A 9 7.78 -10.18 -31.71
C ALA A 9 7.41 -9.93 -33.19
N ALA A 10 8.07 -8.98 -33.83
CA ALA A 10 8.07 -8.84 -35.28
C ALA A 10 9.51 -8.90 -35.82
N ALA A 11 9.85 -10.06 -36.36
CA ALA A 11 10.80 -10.22 -37.48
C ALA A 11 10.19 -9.51 -38.71
N GLY A 12 10.91 -8.86 -39.63
CA GLY A 12 12.05 -9.32 -40.42
C GLY A 12 11.75 -9.02 -41.91
N THR A 13 12.75 -9.22 -42.79
CA THR A 13 12.73 -9.05 -44.27
C THR A 13 12.84 -7.58 -44.72
N SER A 14 13.52 -7.12 -45.78
CA SER A 14 14.19 -7.64 -46.99
C SER A 14 15.16 -6.51 -47.43
N GLY A 15 16.25 -6.62 -48.18
CA GLY A 15 16.92 -7.61 -49.02
C GLY A 15 17.96 -6.81 -49.83
N PRO A 16 19.17 -7.33 -50.11
CA PRO A 16 20.22 -6.57 -50.79
C PRO A 16 20.00 -6.58 -52.32
N GLY A 17 19.58 -5.45 -52.87
CA GLY A 17 19.50 -5.24 -54.31
C GLY A 17 20.87 -4.93 -54.90
N GLY A 18 21.54 -5.95 -55.43
CA GLY A 18 22.70 -5.79 -56.30
C GLY A 18 22.28 -5.35 -57.69
N HIS A 19 22.91 -4.31 -58.23
CA HIS A 19 22.89 -3.96 -59.65
C HIS A 19 24.34 -3.85 -60.13
N ASN A 20 24.75 -4.86 -60.90
CA ASN A 20 25.94 -4.83 -61.75
C ASN A 20 25.56 -4.15 -63.06
N GLY A 21 26.25 -3.07 -63.40
CA GLY A 21 26.26 -2.43 -64.72
C GLY A 21 27.70 -2.37 -65.23
N PRO A 22 27.94 -2.62 -66.54
CA PRO A 22 29.24 -2.99 -67.08
C PRO A 22 30.15 -1.78 -67.36
N GLY A 23 31.44 -2.07 -67.53
CA GLY A 23 32.53 -1.12 -67.53
C GLY A 23 32.65 -0.17 -68.72
N GLU A 24 33.38 0.91 -68.46
CA GLU A 24 34.16 1.64 -69.44
C GLU A 24 35.63 1.66 -68.98
N PRO A 25 36.61 1.43 -69.87
CA PRO A 25 38.01 1.43 -69.52
C PRO A 25 38.66 2.80 -69.76
N GLY A 26 39.40 3.24 -68.74
CA GLY A 26 40.66 3.95 -68.95
C GLY A 26 40.64 5.46 -68.79
N GLU A 27 41.16 5.92 -67.66
CA GLU A 27 42.24 6.92 -67.63
C GLU A 27 43.21 6.54 -66.50
N PRO A 28 44.53 6.52 -66.72
CA PRO A 28 45.49 6.33 -65.64
C PRO A 28 45.48 7.58 -64.77
N SER A 29 44.75 7.52 -63.65
CA SER A 29 44.86 8.55 -62.61
C SER A 29 46.31 8.60 -62.13
N GLU A 30 46.92 9.76 -62.38
CA GLU A 30 48.21 10.16 -61.86
C GLU A 30 48.29 9.87 -60.35
N PRO A 31 49.46 9.49 -59.81
CA PRO A 31 49.63 9.29 -58.39
C PRO A 31 49.31 10.61 -57.67
N GLY A 32 48.16 10.62 -56.98
CA GLY A 32 47.67 11.73 -56.21
C GLY A 32 48.78 12.26 -55.30
N ARG A 33 49.21 13.48 -55.58
CA ARG A 33 49.91 14.29 -54.60
C ARG A 33 49.05 14.36 -53.34
N PRO A 34 49.62 14.16 -52.14
CA PRO A 34 48.94 14.54 -50.92
C PRO A 34 48.91 16.07 -50.88
N ASP A 35 47.96 16.68 -51.59
CA ASP A 35 47.60 18.08 -51.42
C ASP A 35 46.81 18.20 -50.11
N GLY A 36 47.50 17.90 -49.00
CA GLY A 36 47.07 18.30 -47.67
C GLY A 36 47.25 19.81 -47.59
N THR A 37 46.22 20.56 -48.00
CA THR A 37 46.17 21.99 -47.73
C THR A 37 46.33 22.19 -46.22
N PRO A 38 47.23 23.09 -45.77
CA PRO A 38 47.48 23.28 -44.34
C PRO A 38 46.20 23.64 -43.56
N GLY A 39 45.18 24.19 -44.22
CA GLY A 39 43.84 24.41 -43.66
C GLY A 39 43.14 23.14 -43.16
N ALA A 40 43.21 22.02 -43.88
CA ALA A 40 42.52 20.78 -43.50
C ALA A 40 43.08 20.18 -42.19
N ALA A 41 44.39 20.34 -41.94
CA ALA A 41 45.01 19.93 -40.70
C ALA A 41 44.54 20.81 -39.52
N TRP A 42 44.40 22.12 -39.73
CA TRP A 42 43.86 23.04 -38.73
C TRP A 42 42.38 22.76 -38.44
N ASP A 43 41.57 22.48 -39.46
CA ASP A 43 40.16 22.13 -39.30
C ASP A 43 39.98 20.84 -38.48
N SER A 44 40.84 19.84 -38.69
CA SER A 44 40.83 18.61 -37.89
C SER A 44 41.22 18.84 -36.43
N LEU A 45 42.17 19.74 -36.18
CA LEU A 45 42.59 20.15 -34.83
C LEU A 45 41.48 20.93 -34.12
N LEU A 46 40.85 21.87 -34.82
CA LEU A 46 39.72 22.65 -34.30
C LEU A 46 38.54 21.74 -33.97
N ARG A 47 38.19 20.81 -34.86
CA ARG A 47 37.13 19.83 -34.60
C ARG A 47 37.44 18.93 -33.41
N GLY A 48 38.69 18.48 -33.27
CA GLY A 48 39.13 17.71 -32.09
C GLY A 48 39.14 18.53 -30.79
N LEU A 49 39.34 19.85 -30.85
CA LEU A 49 39.19 20.76 -29.72
C LEU A 49 37.71 20.99 -29.38
N GLU A 50 36.85 21.18 -30.38
CA GLU A 50 35.41 21.32 -30.21
C GLU A 50 34.80 20.09 -29.54
N GLU A 51 35.16 18.88 -29.99
CA GLU A 51 34.69 17.63 -29.37
C GLU A 51 35.15 17.49 -27.91
N LYS A 52 36.39 17.87 -27.61
CA LYS A 52 36.91 17.87 -26.23
C LYS A 52 36.20 18.88 -25.35
N VAL A 53 35.97 20.09 -25.85
CA VAL A 53 35.23 21.14 -25.13
C VAL A 53 33.79 20.70 -24.90
N ALA A 54 33.11 20.19 -25.93
CA ALA A 54 31.76 19.66 -25.81
C ALA A 54 31.66 18.57 -24.74
N GLY A 55 32.57 17.58 -24.77
CA GLY A 55 32.59 16.51 -23.77
C GLY A 55 32.92 16.98 -22.35
N LEU A 56 33.72 18.03 -22.19
CA LEU A 56 34.05 18.61 -20.88
C LEU A 56 32.89 19.44 -20.33
N VAL A 57 32.20 20.18 -21.20
CA VAL A 57 30.96 20.90 -20.88
C VAL A 57 29.85 19.93 -20.49
N GLU A 58 29.66 18.84 -21.21
CA GLU A 58 28.65 17.81 -20.89
C GLU A 58 28.93 17.12 -19.55
N LYS A 59 30.18 16.73 -19.29
CA LYS A 59 30.61 16.19 -17.98
C LYS A 59 30.44 17.20 -16.85
N GLY A 60 30.74 18.47 -17.12
CA GLY A 60 30.53 19.56 -16.16
C GLY A 60 29.05 19.76 -15.85
N LEU A 61 28.20 19.80 -16.86
CA LEU A 61 26.75 19.97 -16.73
C LEU A 61 26.10 18.80 -15.99
N THR A 62 26.48 17.56 -16.33
CA THR A 62 25.95 16.36 -15.63
C THR A 62 26.37 16.33 -14.17
N ARG A 63 27.63 16.69 -13.85
CA ARG A 63 28.09 16.81 -12.47
C ARG A 63 27.36 17.92 -11.71
N LEU A 64 27.27 19.11 -12.29
CA LEU A 64 26.57 20.25 -11.68
C LEU A 64 25.09 19.96 -11.48
N GLY A 65 24.44 19.31 -12.45
CA GLY A 65 23.06 18.84 -12.33
C GLY A 65 22.91 17.89 -11.14
N GLY A 66 23.79 16.89 -11.03
CA GLY A 66 23.77 15.96 -9.89
C GLY A 66 24.07 16.62 -8.53
N GLU A 67 24.95 17.61 -8.46
CA GLU A 67 25.22 18.37 -7.24
C GLU A 67 24.04 19.27 -6.85
N LEU A 68 23.39 19.91 -7.83
CA LEU A 68 22.24 20.79 -7.62
C LEU A 68 21.00 19.99 -7.19
N ASP A 69 20.76 18.82 -7.79
CA ASP A 69 19.68 17.94 -7.38
C ASP A 69 19.89 17.41 -5.95
N LYS A 70 21.12 17.09 -5.56
CA LYS A 70 21.44 16.72 -4.17
C LYS A 70 21.18 17.88 -3.21
N ALA A 71 21.61 19.09 -3.54
CA ALA A 71 21.37 20.27 -2.72
C ALA A 71 19.87 20.54 -2.52
N ARG A 72 19.08 20.47 -3.61
CA ARG A 72 17.62 20.62 -3.55
C ARG A 72 16.96 19.56 -2.69
N ARG A 73 17.42 18.31 -2.75
CA ARG A 73 16.90 17.23 -1.89
C ARG A 73 17.18 17.51 -0.42
N LEU A 74 18.40 17.90 -0.07
CA LEU A 74 18.76 18.25 1.31
C LEU A 74 17.96 19.45 1.84
N GLU A 75 17.73 20.47 1.00
CA GLU A 75 16.90 21.62 1.35
C GLU A 75 15.43 21.22 1.58
N ALA A 76 14.87 20.39 0.70
CA ALA A 76 13.52 19.86 0.85
C ALA A 76 13.38 18.99 2.11
N GLU A 77 14.38 18.15 2.42
CA GLU A 77 14.44 17.36 3.65
C GLU A 77 14.50 18.25 4.89
N ALA A 78 15.30 19.32 4.88
CA ALA A 78 15.40 20.24 6.01
C ALA A 78 14.07 20.99 6.23
N ALA A 79 13.42 21.44 5.15
CA ALA A 79 12.10 22.04 5.22
C ALA A 79 11.03 21.06 5.74
N PHE A 80 11.12 19.79 5.34
CA PHE A 80 10.24 18.73 5.82
C PHE A 80 10.45 18.43 7.31
N ALA A 81 11.71 18.34 7.75
CA ALA A 81 12.07 18.13 9.15
C ALA A 81 11.53 19.24 10.06
N ALA A 82 11.47 20.49 9.58
CA ALA A 82 10.86 21.60 10.32
C ALA A 82 9.35 21.41 10.55
N GLY A 83 8.65 20.73 9.64
CA GLY A 83 7.22 20.41 9.77
C GLY A 83 6.93 19.10 10.53
N HIS A 84 7.94 18.23 10.66
CA HIS A 84 7.80 16.89 11.23
C HIS A 84 8.98 16.58 12.18
N PRO A 85 8.91 16.94 13.47
CA PRO A 85 10.01 16.71 14.42
C PRO A 85 10.35 15.22 14.55
N ASP A 86 9.35 14.33 14.51
CA ASP A 86 9.48 12.88 14.53
C ASP A 86 10.35 12.34 13.38
N PHE A 87 10.46 13.07 12.26
CA PHE A 87 11.32 12.71 11.13
C PHE A 87 12.80 12.67 11.54
N VAL A 88 13.26 13.63 12.36
CA VAL A 88 14.64 13.69 12.82
C VAL A 88 14.96 12.51 13.74
N GLU A 89 14.02 12.14 14.60
CA GLU A 89 14.14 10.98 15.49
C GLU A 89 14.18 9.66 14.70
N LEU A 90 13.32 9.52 13.69
CA LEU A 90 13.31 8.35 12.79
C LEU A 90 14.58 8.24 11.93
N LYS A 91 15.15 9.38 11.53
CA LYS A 91 16.42 9.44 10.80
C LYS A 91 17.60 9.04 11.70
N THR A 92 17.68 9.59 12.90
CA THR A 92 18.75 9.28 13.88
C THR A 92 18.71 7.86 14.42
N SER A 93 17.52 7.26 14.54
CA SER A 93 17.36 5.86 14.93
C SER A 93 17.72 4.86 13.82
N GLY A 94 18.00 5.32 12.60
CA GLY A 94 18.33 4.46 11.44
C GLY A 94 17.14 3.69 10.87
N ARG A 95 15.91 3.91 11.37
CA ARG A 95 14.72 3.22 10.88
C ARG A 95 14.41 3.57 9.42
N LEU A 96 14.61 4.83 9.03
CA LEU A 96 14.44 5.26 7.63
C LEU A 96 15.45 4.58 6.71
N GLU A 97 16.69 4.39 7.16
CA GLU A 97 17.72 3.69 6.38
C GLU A 97 17.40 2.21 6.19
N ALA A 98 16.87 1.55 7.23
CA ALA A 98 16.39 0.17 7.13
C ALA A 98 15.27 0.04 6.09
N LEU A 99 14.27 0.92 6.13
CA LEU A 99 13.16 0.92 5.16
C LEU A 99 13.63 1.18 3.73
N ARG A 100 14.64 2.04 3.55
CA ARG A 100 15.26 2.28 2.23
C ARG A 100 16.11 1.12 1.75
N ARG A 101 16.74 0.38 2.66
CA ARG A 101 17.45 -0.85 2.31
C ARG A 101 16.48 -1.91 1.79
N ASP A 102 15.30 -2.01 2.39
CA ASP A 102 14.27 -2.95 1.96
C ASP A 102 13.55 -2.48 0.70
N ASN A 103 13.42 -1.16 0.50
CA ASN A 103 12.85 -0.55 -0.70
C ASN A 103 13.73 0.59 -1.23
N PRO A 104 14.66 0.32 -2.17
CA PRO A 104 15.62 1.31 -2.65
C PRO A 104 14.99 2.42 -3.52
N LEU A 105 13.71 2.28 -3.89
CA LEU A 105 12.94 3.31 -4.59
C LEU A 105 12.44 4.42 -3.66
N LEU A 106 12.52 4.22 -2.33
CA LEU A 106 12.08 5.20 -1.37
C LEU A 106 13.18 6.24 -1.13
N ASP A 107 12.81 7.50 -1.35
CA ASP A 107 13.52 8.64 -0.80
C ASP A 107 13.26 8.74 0.72
N GLU A 108 14.03 9.54 1.46
CA GLU A 108 13.91 9.61 2.94
C GLU A 108 12.53 10.02 3.43
N VAL A 109 11.88 10.97 2.74
CA VAL A 109 10.50 11.38 3.04
C VAL A 109 9.52 10.24 2.74
N GLY A 110 9.73 9.49 1.67
CA GLY A 110 8.91 8.30 1.35
C GLY A 110 9.06 7.21 2.40
N ALA A 111 10.29 6.98 2.88
CA ALA A 111 10.56 6.06 3.98
C ALA A 111 9.88 6.50 5.28
N TYR A 112 9.77 7.80 5.54
CA TYR A 112 9.03 8.32 6.69
C TYR A 112 7.54 7.98 6.61
N PHE A 113 6.91 8.18 5.45
CA PHE A 113 5.50 7.79 5.28
C PHE A 113 5.29 6.28 5.38
N ALA A 114 6.23 5.48 4.88
CA ALA A 114 6.19 4.03 5.06
C ALA A 114 6.24 3.65 6.55
N ALA A 115 7.13 4.27 7.33
CA ALA A 115 7.23 4.04 8.77
C ALA A 115 5.94 4.43 9.52
N MET A 116 5.33 5.56 9.15
CA MET A 116 4.06 6.00 9.74
C MET A 116 2.92 5.04 9.40
N LEU A 117 2.87 4.55 8.17
CA LEU A 117 1.86 3.57 7.74
C LEU A 117 2.01 2.23 8.46
N GLU A 118 3.23 1.76 8.71
CA GLU A 118 3.48 0.57 9.54
C GLU A 118 2.93 0.74 10.95
N ARG A 119 3.22 1.88 11.60
CA ARG A 119 2.73 2.19 12.94
C ARG A 119 1.20 2.23 13.01
N GLU A 120 0.56 2.80 11.98
CA GLU A 120 -0.90 2.80 11.88
C GLU A 120 -1.47 1.40 11.70
N ARG A 121 -0.83 0.56 10.87
CA ARG A 121 -1.24 -0.84 10.66
C ARG A 121 -1.13 -1.65 11.94
N GLU A 122 -0.05 -1.50 12.70
CA GLU A 122 0.12 -2.13 14.01
C GLU A 122 -0.99 -1.70 14.98
N ALA A 123 -1.27 -0.39 15.05
CA ALA A 123 -2.34 0.12 15.91
C ALA A 123 -3.73 -0.40 15.51
N VAL A 124 -4.01 -0.54 14.21
CA VAL A 124 -5.25 -1.12 13.71
C VAL A 124 -5.32 -2.63 14.02
N ALA A 125 -4.23 -3.36 13.86
CA ALA A 125 -4.17 -4.79 14.18
C ALA A 125 -4.51 -5.05 15.64
N VAL A 126 -3.93 -4.28 16.57
CA VAL A 126 -4.24 -4.38 18.01
C VAL A 126 -5.73 -4.11 18.28
N ARG A 127 -6.31 -3.08 17.67
CA ARG A 127 -7.75 -2.79 17.82
C ARG A 127 -8.64 -3.90 17.27
N LEU A 128 -8.24 -4.54 16.18
CA LEU A 128 -8.96 -5.67 15.60
C LEU A 128 -8.90 -6.90 16.52
N GLU A 129 -7.74 -7.17 17.13
CA GLU A 129 -7.59 -8.25 18.11
C GLU A 129 -8.45 -8.01 19.36
N GLU A 130 -8.47 -6.79 19.89
CA GLU A 130 -9.33 -6.42 21.02
C GLU A 130 -10.82 -6.54 20.67
N ALA A 131 -11.21 -6.10 19.47
CA ALA A 131 -12.59 -6.24 18.98
C ALA A 131 -12.99 -7.72 18.80
N ALA A 132 -12.08 -8.55 18.29
CA ALA A 132 -12.31 -9.99 18.17
C ALA A 132 -12.46 -10.65 19.55
N ALA A 133 -11.57 -10.35 20.50
CA ALA A 133 -11.62 -10.91 21.85
C ALA A 133 -12.90 -10.51 22.61
N THR A 134 -13.39 -9.28 22.43
CA THR A 134 -14.65 -8.83 23.05
C THR A 134 -15.88 -9.48 22.40
N ALA A 135 -15.87 -9.67 21.07
CA ALA A 135 -16.91 -10.39 20.37
C ALA A 135 -16.97 -11.87 20.81
N GLU A 136 -15.83 -12.54 20.94
CA GLU A 136 -15.73 -13.91 21.43
C GLU A 136 -16.30 -14.02 22.86
N LYS A 137 -15.90 -13.13 23.78
CA LYS A 137 -16.47 -13.12 25.15
C LYS A 137 -17.99 -12.99 25.14
N ARG A 138 -18.54 -12.06 24.35
CA ARG A 138 -19.99 -11.84 24.25
C ARG A 138 -20.71 -13.07 23.69
N THR A 139 -20.15 -13.75 22.70
CA THR A 139 -20.75 -14.97 22.15
C THR A 139 -20.71 -16.11 23.15
N LEU A 140 -19.60 -16.31 23.87
CA LEU A 140 -19.49 -17.33 24.91
C LEU A 140 -20.45 -17.06 26.07
N GLU A 141 -20.60 -15.81 26.50
CA GLU A 141 -21.60 -15.42 27.50
C GLU A 141 -23.03 -15.66 27.02
N GLY A 142 -23.32 -15.36 25.75
CA GLY A 142 -24.59 -15.69 25.11
C GLY A 142 -24.88 -17.18 25.09
N LEU A 143 -23.86 -18.01 24.84
CA LEU A 143 -24.01 -19.47 24.88
C LEU A 143 -24.19 -20.00 26.31
N ARG A 144 -23.45 -19.44 27.27
CA ARG A 144 -23.59 -19.79 28.70
C ARG A 144 -24.97 -19.44 29.23
N THR A 145 -25.46 -18.24 28.95
CA THR A 145 -26.81 -17.80 29.37
C THR A 145 -27.91 -18.64 28.73
N ARG A 146 -27.80 -18.98 27.44
CA ARG A 146 -28.74 -19.90 26.77
C ARG A 146 -28.74 -21.30 27.38
N ARG A 147 -27.56 -21.85 27.70
CA ARG A 147 -27.44 -23.16 28.37
C ARG A 147 -28.08 -23.12 29.76
N LEU A 148 -27.81 -22.08 30.55
CA LEU A 148 -28.43 -21.89 31.86
C LEU A 148 -29.96 -21.77 31.75
N ALA A 149 -30.46 -20.99 30.80
CA ALA A 149 -31.89 -20.86 30.55
C ALA A 149 -32.53 -22.20 30.13
N ALA A 150 -31.85 -23.00 29.29
CA ALA A 150 -32.33 -24.32 28.90
C ALA A 150 -32.41 -25.28 30.11
N THR A 151 -31.42 -25.26 31.01
CA THR A 151 -31.45 -26.08 32.24
C THR A 151 -32.53 -25.64 33.23
N LEU A 152 -32.80 -24.33 33.35
CA LEU A 152 -33.86 -23.80 34.21
C LEU A 152 -35.25 -24.00 33.60
N GLY A 153 -35.37 -23.98 32.26
CA GLY A 153 -36.60 -24.23 31.52
C GLY A 153 -36.97 -25.72 31.38
N GLN A 154 -36.05 -26.63 31.69
CA GLN A 154 -36.30 -28.08 31.70
C GLN A 154 -36.88 -28.61 33.03
N GLY A 155 -37.10 -27.76 34.03
CA GLY A 155 -37.96 -28.12 35.15
C GLY A 155 -39.40 -28.31 34.65
N GLN A 156 -40.10 -29.37 35.08
CA GLN A 156 -41.53 -29.58 34.87
C GLN A 156 -42.33 -28.35 35.32
N GLY A 157 -42.50 -27.38 34.43
CA GLY A 157 -43.23 -26.15 34.65
C GLY A 157 -44.12 -25.93 33.45
N ALA A 158 -45.43 -25.96 33.69
CA ALA A 158 -46.51 -25.89 32.71
C ALA A 158 -46.21 -24.94 31.53
N ALA A 159 -46.56 -25.41 30.32
CA ALA A 159 -46.47 -24.66 29.08
C ALA A 159 -47.03 -23.23 29.24
N PRO A 160 -46.39 -22.23 28.61
CA PRO A 160 -46.91 -20.87 28.66
C PRO A 160 -48.26 -20.85 27.95
N ASP A 161 -49.31 -20.51 28.70
CA ASP A 161 -50.64 -20.28 28.14
C ASP A 161 -50.55 -19.11 27.15
N PRO A 162 -50.82 -19.31 25.85
CA PRO A 162 -50.74 -18.26 24.84
C PRO A 162 -51.89 -17.25 24.94
N GLY A 163 -52.86 -17.46 25.83
CA GLY A 163 -53.85 -16.45 26.20
C GLY A 163 -53.20 -15.35 27.05
N GLY A 164 -52.90 -14.20 26.45
CA GLY A 164 -52.45 -13.01 27.19
C GLY A 164 -53.49 -12.63 28.25
N ASP A 165 -53.17 -12.91 29.52
CA ASP A 165 -54.04 -12.63 30.65
C ASP A 165 -54.33 -11.12 30.75
N PRO A 166 -55.61 -10.69 30.76
CA PRO A 166 -55.98 -9.27 30.80
C PRO A 166 -55.51 -8.54 32.07
N GLU A 167 -55.15 -9.30 33.13
CA GLU A 167 -54.59 -8.74 34.37
C GLU A 167 -53.19 -8.12 34.18
N LEU A 168 -52.43 -8.56 33.17
CA LEU A 168 -51.09 -8.03 32.85
C LEU A 168 -51.12 -6.80 31.95
N SER A 169 -52.20 -6.60 31.18
CA SER A 169 -52.38 -5.39 30.36
C SER A 169 -52.84 -4.18 31.18
N GLU A 170 -53.48 -4.39 32.33
CA GLU A 170 -53.98 -3.32 33.21
C GLU A 170 -53.58 -3.54 34.69
N PRO A 171 -52.28 -3.57 35.02
CA PRO A 171 -51.81 -3.91 36.36
C PRO A 171 -52.30 -2.91 37.42
N GLY A 172 -52.58 -1.66 37.04
CA GLY A 172 -53.11 -0.63 37.95
C GLY A 172 -54.46 -0.98 38.58
N ARG A 173 -55.29 -1.79 37.91
CA ARG A 173 -56.60 -2.22 38.44
C ARG A 173 -56.49 -3.35 39.46
N PHE A 174 -55.34 -4.02 39.50
CA PHE A 174 -55.07 -5.19 40.34
C PHE A 174 -54.02 -4.92 41.42
N GLY A 175 -53.82 -3.65 41.79
CA GLY A 175 -52.85 -3.26 42.84
C GLY A 175 -51.40 -3.16 42.36
N GLY A 176 -51.18 -3.07 41.05
CA GLY A 176 -49.88 -2.94 40.42
C GLY A 176 -49.26 -4.27 39.98
N MET A 177 -48.18 -4.20 39.21
CA MET A 177 -47.52 -5.36 38.59
C MET A 177 -47.08 -6.41 39.64
N ASN A 178 -46.60 -5.95 40.81
CA ASN A 178 -46.14 -6.83 41.88
C ASN A 178 -47.27 -7.66 42.50
N ALA A 179 -48.46 -7.08 42.64
CA ALA A 179 -49.63 -7.76 43.19
C ALA A 179 -50.14 -8.85 42.23
N VAL A 180 -50.18 -8.54 40.92
CA VAL A 180 -50.52 -9.51 39.86
C VAL A 180 -49.54 -10.68 39.86
N LEU A 181 -48.23 -10.39 39.90
CA LEU A 181 -47.19 -11.44 39.92
C LEU A 181 -47.26 -12.30 41.19
N ALA A 182 -47.49 -11.69 42.37
CA ALA A 182 -47.62 -12.40 43.62
C ALA A 182 -48.85 -13.33 43.63
N LYS A 183 -50.00 -12.86 43.15
CA LYS A 183 -51.24 -13.65 43.00
C LYS A 183 -51.02 -14.84 42.06
N ARG A 184 -50.31 -14.63 40.95
CA ARG A 184 -49.98 -15.69 39.99
C ARG A 184 -49.05 -16.74 40.58
N LEU A 185 -48.08 -16.31 41.37
CA LEU A 185 -47.15 -17.19 42.05
C LEU A 185 -47.85 -18.00 43.16
N ALA A 186 -48.79 -17.41 43.88
CA ALA A 186 -49.64 -18.10 44.84
C ALA A 186 -50.54 -19.16 44.17
N ALA A 187 -51.19 -18.82 43.05
CA ALA A 187 -52.01 -19.76 42.28
C ALA A 187 -51.19 -20.96 41.76
N ARG A 188 -49.96 -20.71 41.30
CA ARG A 188 -49.03 -21.78 40.90
C ARG A 188 -48.63 -22.68 42.07
N ARG A 189 -48.40 -22.13 43.26
CA ARG A 189 -48.09 -22.94 44.46
C ARG A 189 -49.27 -23.80 44.88
N ALA A 190 -50.49 -23.26 44.85
CA ALA A 190 -51.71 -24.01 45.15
C ALA A 190 -51.97 -25.13 44.13
N ALA A 191 -51.75 -24.89 42.84
CA ALA A 191 -51.86 -25.91 41.79
C ALA A 191 -50.78 -27.00 41.88
N ALA A 192 -49.63 -26.70 42.47
CA ALA A 192 -48.54 -27.63 42.71
C ALA A 192 -48.68 -28.45 44.02
N GLY A 193 -49.77 -28.27 44.78
CA GLY A 193 -50.09 -29.09 45.95
C GLY A 193 -49.33 -28.75 47.25
N ASN A 194 -48.97 -27.47 47.45
CA ASN A 194 -48.50 -26.96 48.75
C ASN A 194 -49.60 -26.17 49.47
#